data_AF-A0A371WU41-F1
#
_entry.id   AF-A0A371WU41-F1
#
_cell.length_a   1.000
_cell.length_b   1.000
_cell.length_c   1.000
_cell.angle_alpha   90.00
_cell.angle_beta   90.00
_cell.angle_gamma   90.00
#
_symmetry.space_group_name_H-M   'P 1'
#
loop_
_entity.id
_entity.type
_entity.pdbx_description
1 polymer ?
#
loop_
_entity_poly.entity_id
_entity_poly.type
_entity_poly.pdbx_seq_one_letter_code
_entity_poly.pdbx_strand_id
1 'polypeptide(L)'
;MSEMVAPAAFARSIGVSKQAINQAIKKGRIPVYDMTGSIVDHAFVGKKFVRVDEAKAAFVLSRARIDDHSVTEIASELERELSGDDRAVVTTGRSLASAKTESEELKTELLRLRLAKERGELISRDVHLDAMETAGRTIARGIQEIWTYAEEITGLALSGGESAVRAWLKYKSHQLCDDIAKALEQAADGQTDASDDESEPE
;
A
#
# COMPACT_ATOMS: atom_id res chain seq x y z
N MET A 1 -14.94 -25.62 -15.43
CA MET A 1 -16.27 -25.00 -15.31
C MET A 1 -16.30 -24.30 -13.97
N SER A 2 -16.24 -22.96 -13.93
CA SER A 2 -16.23 -22.23 -12.66
C SER A 2 -17.58 -22.42 -11.96
N GLU A 3 -17.54 -22.95 -10.74
CA GLU A 3 -18.72 -23.23 -9.94
C GLU A 3 -19.44 -21.90 -9.59
N MET A 4 -20.70 -21.81 -9.98
CA MET A 4 -21.58 -20.68 -9.68
C MET A 4 -22.41 -21.00 -8.46
N VAL A 5 -22.28 -20.17 -7.42
CA VAL A 5 -22.95 -20.38 -6.15
C VAL A 5 -23.83 -19.18 -5.80
N ALA A 6 -24.85 -19.41 -4.98
CA ALA A 6 -25.63 -18.33 -4.41
C ALA A 6 -24.75 -17.47 -3.47
N PRO A 7 -24.97 -16.14 -3.39
CA PRO A 7 -24.22 -15.25 -2.51
C PRO A 7 -24.17 -15.71 -1.04
N ALA A 8 -25.24 -16.35 -0.55
CA ALA A 8 -25.29 -16.90 0.81
C ALA A 8 -24.45 -18.17 1.00
N ALA A 9 -24.25 -18.97 -0.05
CA ALA A 9 -23.33 -20.11 -0.02
C ALA A 9 -21.88 -19.63 -0.11
N PHE A 10 -21.62 -18.61 -0.94
CA PHE A 10 -20.33 -17.93 -1.01
C PHE A 10 -19.93 -17.27 0.32
N ALA A 11 -20.87 -16.64 1.03
CA ALA A 11 -20.64 -16.09 2.36
C ALA A 11 -20.14 -17.14 3.35
N ARG A 12 -20.76 -18.31 3.33
CA ARG A 12 -20.37 -19.44 4.19
C ARG A 12 -19.02 -20.02 3.81
N SER A 13 -18.66 -20.05 2.54
CA SER A 13 -17.37 -20.62 2.10
C SER A 13 -16.15 -19.73 2.41
N ILE A 14 -16.35 -18.42 2.60
CA ILE A 14 -15.29 -17.47 2.96
C ILE A 14 -15.32 -17.10 4.45
N GLY A 15 -16.39 -17.46 5.17
CA GLY A 15 -16.53 -17.13 6.60
C GLY A 15 -16.86 -15.65 6.83
N VAL A 16 -17.63 -15.04 5.92
CA VAL A 16 -18.03 -13.63 5.99
C VAL A 16 -19.54 -13.52 6.17
N SER A 17 -20.02 -12.44 6.82
CA SER A 17 -21.45 -12.22 7.00
C SER A 17 -22.18 -12.06 5.65
N LYS A 18 -23.40 -12.59 5.58
CA LYS A 18 -24.27 -12.45 4.39
C LYS A 18 -24.54 -10.97 4.05
N GLN A 19 -24.60 -10.11 5.05
CA GLN A 19 -24.82 -8.68 4.88
C GLN A 19 -23.65 -7.99 4.18
N ALA A 20 -22.40 -8.28 4.58
CA ALA A 20 -21.22 -7.69 3.96
C ALA A 20 -21.10 -8.03 2.47
N ILE A 21 -21.44 -9.26 2.09
CA ILE A 21 -21.43 -9.69 0.69
C ILE A 21 -22.55 -9.04 -0.11
N ASN A 22 -23.75 -8.92 0.47
CA ASN A 22 -24.85 -8.21 -0.17
C ASN A 22 -24.54 -6.71 -0.36
N GLN A 23 -23.87 -6.08 0.61
CA GLN A 23 -23.41 -4.70 0.45
C GLN A 23 -22.34 -4.57 -0.64
N ALA A 24 -21.36 -5.47 -0.68
CA ALA A 24 -20.34 -5.49 -1.73
C ALA A 24 -20.94 -5.67 -3.14
N ILE A 25 -21.95 -6.55 -3.27
CA ILE A 25 -22.72 -6.72 -4.51
C ILE A 25 -23.50 -5.46 -4.85
N LYS A 26 -24.22 -4.84 -3.89
CA LYS A 26 -24.96 -3.59 -4.12
C LYS A 26 -24.05 -2.44 -4.54
N LYS A 27 -22.82 -2.40 -4.02
CA LYS A 27 -21.79 -1.41 -4.38
C LYS A 27 -21.07 -1.76 -5.70
N GLY A 28 -21.49 -2.80 -6.42
CA GLY A 28 -20.91 -3.23 -7.70
C GLY A 28 -19.49 -3.80 -7.60
N ARG A 29 -19.04 -4.15 -6.39
CA ARG A 29 -17.65 -4.58 -6.13
C ARG A 29 -17.42 -6.07 -6.40
N ILE A 30 -18.49 -6.86 -6.43
CA ILE A 30 -18.46 -8.29 -6.76
C ILE A 30 -19.26 -8.49 -8.05
N PRO A 31 -18.67 -9.08 -9.11
CA PRO A 31 -19.40 -9.44 -10.32
C PRO A 31 -20.52 -10.44 -10.02
N VAL A 32 -21.68 -10.21 -10.64
CA VAL A 32 -22.87 -11.04 -10.47
C VAL A 32 -23.26 -11.65 -11.80
N TYR A 33 -23.77 -12.87 -11.75
CA TYR A 33 -24.24 -13.64 -12.90
C TYR A 33 -25.71 -14.01 -12.74
N ASP A 34 -26.38 -14.19 -13.87
CA ASP A 34 -27.69 -14.82 -13.93
C ASP A 34 -27.58 -16.35 -13.96
N MET A 35 -28.72 -17.04 -14.12
CA MET A 35 -28.75 -18.51 -14.28
C MET A 35 -28.13 -18.99 -15.59
N THR A 36 -27.99 -18.12 -16.59
CA THR A 36 -27.38 -18.45 -17.89
C THR A 36 -25.85 -18.33 -17.87
N GLY A 37 -25.29 -17.76 -16.79
CA GLY A 37 -23.86 -17.53 -16.62
C GLY A 37 -23.37 -16.25 -17.30
N SER A 38 -24.29 -15.37 -17.69
CA SER A 38 -24.00 -14.04 -18.23
C SER A 38 -23.82 -13.03 -17.10
N ILE A 39 -22.88 -12.09 -17.27
CA ILE A 39 -22.66 -11.02 -16.29
C ILE A 39 -23.88 -10.10 -16.31
N VAL A 40 -24.46 -9.87 -15.14
CA VAL A 40 -25.58 -8.95 -14.95
C VAL A 40 -25.18 -7.77 -14.10
N ASP A 41 -25.88 -6.66 -14.30
CA ASP A 41 -25.67 -5.45 -13.53
C ASP A 41 -25.97 -5.66 -12.04
N HIS A 42 -25.27 -4.92 -11.18
CA HIS A 42 -25.43 -4.96 -9.73
C HIS A 42 -26.87 -4.64 -9.28
N ALA A 43 -27.58 -3.81 -10.05
CA ALA A 43 -28.98 -3.43 -9.84
C ALA A 43 -30.00 -4.48 -10.34
N PHE A 44 -29.57 -5.57 -10.97
CA PHE A 44 -30.47 -6.58 -11.54
C PHE A 44 -31.45 -7.13 -10.50
N VAL A 45 -32.74 -7.21 -10.87
CA VAL A 45 -33.81 -7.70 -10.01
C VAL A 45 -34.09 -9.16 -10.38
N GLY A 46 -33.49 -10.10 -9.65
CA GLY A 46 -33.63 -11.54 -9.91
C GLY A 46 -32.71 -12.40 -9.04
N LYS A 47 -32.67 -13.71 -9.30
CA LYS A 47 -31.74 -14.63 -8.63
C LYS A 47 -30.31 -14.35 -9.11
N LYS A 48 -29.45 -13.95 -8.17
CA LYS A 48 -28.06 -13.59 -8.39
C LYS A 48 -27.15 -14.75 -8.06
N PHE A 49 -26.16 -15.00 -8.91
CA PHE A 49 -25.12 -16.01 -8.74
C PHE A 49 -23.75 -15.36 -8.80
N VAL A 50 -22.78 -16.03 -8.19
CA VAL A 50 -21.42 -15.53 -8.05
C VAL A 50 -20.46 -16.68 -8.35
N ARG A 51 -19.44 -16.43 -9.16
CA ARG A 51 -18.35 -17.39 -9.40
C ARG A 51 -17.38 -17.33 -8.24
N VAL A 52 -17.06 -18.48 -7.66
CA VAL A 52 -16.31 -18.55 -6.38
C VAL A 52 -14.93 -17.89 -6.49
N ASP A 53 -14.15 -18.21 -7.52
CA ASP A 53 -12.76 -17.74 -7.63
C ASP A 53 -12.68 -16.24 -7.96
N GLU A 54 -13.54 -15.79 -8.87
CA GLU A 54 -13.60 -14.40 -9.31
C GLU A 54 -14.10 -13.47 -8.21
N ALA A 55 -15.10 -13.90 -7.45
CA ALA A 55 -15.62 -13.13 -6.33
C ALA A 55 -14.69 -13.12 -5.12
N LYS A 56 -13.91 -14.18 -4.89
CA LYS A 56 -12.83 -14.16 -3.89
C LYS A 56 -11.81 -13.09 -4.23
N ALA A 57 -11.31 -13.09 -5.46
CA ALA A 57 -10.36 -12.10 -5.93
C ALA A 57 -10.93 -10.67 -5.84
N ALA A 58 -12.15 -10.46 -6.35
CA ALA A 58 -12.81 -9.16 -6.31
C ALA A 58 -13.08 -8.68 -4.87
N PHE A 59 -13.50 -9.58 -3.98
CA PHE A 59 -13.75 -9.24 -2.57
C PHE A 59 -12.46 -8.86 -1.83
N VAL A 60 -11.37 -9.60 -2.03
CA VAL A 60 -10.07 -9.28 -1.43
C VAL A 60 -9.56 -7.93 -1.93
N LEU A 61 -9.60 -7.70 -3.25
CA LEU A 61 -9.23 -6.41 -3.85
C LEU A 61 -10.11 -5.26 -3.35
N SER A 62 -11.39 -5.53 -3.10
CA SER A 62 -12.34 -4.54 -2.57
C SER A 62 -12.09 -4.14 -1.12
N ARG A 63 -11.44 -5.00 -0.33
CA ARG A 63 -11.02 -4.69 1.06
C ARG A 63 -9.67 -3.99 1.11
N ALA A 64 -8.80 -4.23 0.13
CA ALA A 64 -7.52 -3.54 0.01
C ALA A 64 -7.70 -2.06 -0.40
N ARG A 65 -8.78 -1.74 -1.12
CA ARG A 65 -9.24 -0.37 -1.33
C ARG A 65 -9.98 0.12 -0.09
N ILE A 66 -9.24 0.73 0.83
CA ILE A 66 -9.84 1.55 1.90
C ILE A 66 -10.58 2.69 1.22
N ASP A 67 -11.91 2.69 1.32
CA ASP A 67 -12.79 3.70 0.74
C ASP A 67 -13.14 4.70 1.85
N ASP A 68 -12.77 5.98 1.72
CA ASP A 68 -13.07 7.05 2.70
C ASP A 68 -14.58 7.11 3.04
N HIS A 69 -15.43 6.72 2.09
CA HIS A 69 -16.87 6.67 2.29
C HIS A 69 -17.33 5.50 3.19
N SER A 70 -16.57 4.40 3.23
CA SER A 70 -16.81 3.29 4.16
C SER A 70 -16.34 3.60 5.57
N VAL A 71 -15.28 4.40 5.71
CA VAL A 71 -14.79 4.87 7.02
C VAL A 71 -15.79 5.83 7.65
N THR A 72 -16.44 6.69 6.84
CA THR A 72 -17.48 7.61 7.32
C THR A 72 -18.81 6.92 7.65
N GLU A 73 -19.25 5.92 6.86
CA GLU A 73 -20.42 5.10 7.21
C GLU A 73 -20.16 4.31 8.51
N ILE A 74 -18.99 3.68 8.66
CA ILE A 74 -18.63 2.93 9.88
C ILE A 74 -18.48 3.88 11.08
N ALA A 75 -17.90 5.07 10.91
CA ALA A 75 -17.80 6.05 11.99
C ALA A 75 -19.19 6.53 12.46
N SER A 76 -20.11 6.80 11.53
CA SER A 76 -21.47 7.21 11.87
C SER A 76 -22.33 6.08 12.46
N GLU A 77 -22.10 4.83 12.06
CA GLU A 77 -22.75 3.65 12.64
C GLU A 77 -22.21 3.38 14.06
N LEU A 78 -20.90 3.55 14.27
CA LEU A 78 -20.25 3.41 15.58
C LEU A 78 -20.66 4.52 16.56
N GLU A 79 -20.81 5.78 16.13
CA GLU A 79 -21.34 6.87 16.95
C GLU A 79 -22.80 6.62 17.38
N ARG A 80 -23.57 5.93 16.52
CA ARG A 80 -24.96 5.56 16.79
C ARG A 80 -25.06 4.37 17.75
N GLU A 81 -24.14 3.40 17.65
CA GLU A 81 -24.02 2.29 18.60
C GLU A 81 -23.48 2.74 19.97
N LEU A 82 -22.55 3.71 20.01
CA LEU A 82 -22.05 4.30 21.27
C LEU A 82 -23.09 5.15 22.01
N SER A 83 -24.12 5.64 21.30
CA SER A 83 -25.26 6.36 21.88
C SER A 83 -26.41 5.44 22.31
N GLY A 84 -26.32 4.13 22.00
CA GLY A 84 -27.38 3.15 22.26
C GLY A 84 -26.90 2.01 23.16
N ASP A 85 -27.21 2.15 24.45
CA ASP A 85 -27.53 1.10 25.44
C ASP A 85 -26.79 -0.26 25.38
N ASP A 86 -26.13 -0.57 26.49
CA ASP A 86 -25.42 -1.81 26.81
C ASP A 86 -26.07 -3.10 26.24
N ARG A 87 -25.38 -3.79 25.32
CA ARG A 87 -25.28 -5.26 25.31
C ARG A 87 -24.32 -5.84 24.24
N ALA A 88 -23.17 -6.27 24.75
CA ALA A 88 -22.44 -7.48 24.38
C ALA A 88 -22.19 -7.80 22.89
N VAL A 89 -20.97 -7.50 22.41
CA VAL A 89 -20.21 -8.38 21.52
C VAL A 89 -18.74 -8.40 21.94
N VAL A 90 -18.39 -9.33 22.83
CA VAL A 90 -17.00 -9.78 23.00
C VAL A 90 -16.73 -10.80 21.91
N THR A 91 -16.07 -10.40 20.83
CA THR A 91 -15.29 -11.30 19.97
C THR A 91 -14.33 -10.49 19.10
N THR A 92 -13.14 -10.23 19.62
CA THR A 92 -11.82 -10.41 18.97
C THR A 92 -10.74 -9.80 19.87
N GLY A 93 -10.12 -10.62 20.71
CA GLY A 93 -8.70 -10.61 21.09
C GLY A 93 -7.92 -9.34 21.46
N ARG A 94 -8.52 -8.15 21.57
CA ARG A 94 -7.92 -6.95 22.16
C ARG A 94 -8.81 -6.51 23.30
N SER A 95 -8.29 -6.56 24.51
CA SER A 95 -8.97 -6.00 25.69
C SER A 95 -9.42 -4.58 25.35
N LEU A 96 -10.64 -4.18 25.73
CA LEU A 96 -11.14 -2.81 25.53
C LEU A 96 -10.17 -1.76 26.11
N ALA A 97 -9.40 -2.13 27.14
CA ALA A 97 -8.32 -1.32 27.67
C ALA A 97 -7.16 -1.16 26.67
N SER A 98 -6.76 -2.22 25.96
CA SER A 98 -5.72 -2.20 24.92
C SER A 98 -6.13 -1.38 23.70
N ALA A 99 -7.39 -1.44 23.29
CA ALA A 99 -7.88 -0.60 22.19
C ALA A 99 -7.93 0.89 22.59
N LYS A 100 -8.25 1.19 23.86
CA LYS A 100 -8.21 2.56 24.38
C LYS A 100 -6.77 3.09 24.49
N THR A 101 -5.82 2.29 24.98
CA THR A 101 -4.41 2.72 25.05
C THR A 101 -3.85 2.96 23.66
N GLU A 102 -4.14 2.09 22.68
CA GLU A 102 -3.69 2.27 21.29
C GLU A 102 -4.33 3.51 20.66
N SER A 103 -5.60 3.79 20.95
CA SER A 103 -6.25 5.03 20.47
C SER A 103 -5.63 6.28 21.09
N GLU A 104 -5.33 6.27 22.39
CA GLU A 104 -4.66 7.39 23.06
C GLU A 104 -3.22 7.56 22.57
N GLU A 105 -2.48 6.47 22.34
CA GLU A 105 -1.14 6.50 21.73
C GLU A 105 -1.19 7.14 20.34
N LEU A 106 -2.09 6.69 19.47
CA LEU A 106 -2.25 7.25 18.12
C LEU A 106 -2.67 8.74 18.17
N LYS A 107 -3.50 9.15 19.13
CA LYS A 107 -3.85 10.57 19.31
C LYS A 107 -2.64 11.39 19.76
N THR A 108 -1.82 10.88 20.68
CA THR A 108 -0.60 11.57 21.11
C THR A 108 0.42 11.67 19.98
N GLU A 109 0.52 10.65 19.14
CA GLU A 109 1.39 10.65 17.97
C GLU A 109 0.91 11.65 16.91
N LEU A 110 -0.39 11.72 16.67
CA LEU A 110 -1.00 12.70 15.77
C LEU A 110 -0.78 14.14 16.28
N LEU A 111 -0.90 14.37 17.59
CA LEU A 111 -0.59 15.67 18.19
C LEU A 111 0.90 16.01 18.09
N ARG A 112 1.80 15.04 18.28
CA ARG A 112 3.24 15.24 18.05
C ARG A 112 3.53 15.58 16.59
N LEU A 113 2.91 14.89 15.64
CA LEU A 113 3.05 15.18 14.21
C LEU A 113 2.48 16.56 13.85
N ARG A 114 1.36 16.99 14.43
CA ARG A 114 0.84 18.36 14.24
C ARG A 114 1.77 19.41 14.81
N LEU A 115 2.33 19.16 15.99
CA LEU A 115 3.25 20.06 16.64
C LEU A 115 4.58 20.15 15.88
N ALA A 116 5.08 19.04 15.33
CA ALA A 116 6.24 19.03 14.44
C ALA A 116 5.93 19.72 13.09
N LYS A 117 4.69 19.64 12.60
CA LYS A 117 4.22 20.38 11.42
C LYS A 117 4.20 21.88 11.66
N GLU A 118 3.68 22.32 12.81
CA GLU A 118 3.67 23.72 13.21
C GLU A 118 5.07 24.26 13.48
N ARG A 119 6.01 23.41 13.90
CA ARG A 119 7.44 23.73 14.04
C ARG A 119 8.21 23.74 12.71
N GLY A 120 7.58 23.36 11.60
CA GLY A 120 8.26 23.25 10.29
C GLY A 120 9.22 22.07 10.18
N GLU A 121 9.22 21.14 11.15
CA GLU A 121 10.07 19.95 11.17
C GLU A 121 9.51 18.82 10.28
N LEU A 122 8.25 18.92 9.84
CA LEU A 122 7.70 17.94 8.89
C LEU A 122 8.13 18.26 7.46
N ILE A 123 8.92 17.34 6.90
CA ILE A 123 9.24 17.32 5.48
C ILE A 123 7.93 17.18 4.70
N SER A 124 7.71 18.08 3.74
CA SER A 124 6.58 17.99 2.81
C SER A 124 6.62 16.65 2.09
N ARG A 125 5.44 16.02 1.95
CA ARG A 125 5.29 14.77 1.19
C ARG A 125 5.87 14.90 -0.21
N ASP A 126 5.79 16.08 -0.82
CA ASP A 126 6.28 16.34 -2.17
C ASP A 126 7.82 16.29 -2.23
N VAL A 127 8.50 16.79 -1.19
CA VAL A 127 9.97 16.73 -1.09
C VAL A 127 10.45 15.28 -0.93
N HIS A 128 9.73 14.46 -0.17
CA HIS A 128 10.02 13.03 -0.11
C HIS A 128 9.82 12.31 -1.44
N LEU A 129 8.79 12.68 -2.20
CA LEU A 129 8.52 12.08 -3.51
C LEU A 129 9.60 12.46 -4.51
N ASP A 130 10.04 13.72 -4.55
CA ASP A 130 11.12 14.19 -5.42
C ASP A 130 12.48 13.56 -5.08
N ALA A 131 12.77 13.40 -3.78
CA ALA A 131 13.98 12.72 -3.29
C ALA A 131 13.97 11.23 -3.69
N MET A 132 12.83 10.56 -3.52
CA MET A 132 12.67 9.17 -3.99
C MET A 132 12.73 9.04 -5.51
N GLU A 133 12.19 10.00 -6.26
CA GLU A 133 12.26 9.99 -7.71
C GLU A 133 13.70 10.16 -8.20
N THR A 134 14.47 11.04 -7.57
CA THR A 134 15.88 11.26 -7.89
C THR A 134 16.74 10.03 -7.60
N ALA A 135 16.52 9.39 -6.44
CA ALA A 135 17.16 8.12 -6.10
C ALA A 135 16.76 7.01 -7.11
N GLY A 136 15.48 6.93 -7.48
CA GLY A 136 14.95 5.99 -8.46
C GLY A 136 15.57 6.16 -9.85
N ARG A 137 15.74 7.39 -10.32
CA ARG A 137 16.40 7.70 -11.61
C ARG A 137 17.87 7.28 -11.61
N THR A 138 18.56 7.45 -10.48
CA THR A 138 19.98 7.06 -10.33
C THR A 138 20.14 5.54 -10.40
N ILE A 139 19.27 4.80 -9.70
CA ILE A 139 19.23 3.33 -9.77
C ILE A 139 18.89 2.85 -11.19
N ALA A 140 17.92 3.49 -11.84
CA ALA A 140 17.53 3.13 -13.20
C ALA A 140 18.68 3.32 -14.20
N ARG A 141 19.48 4.39 -14.09
CA ARG A 141 20.69 4.57 -14.90
C ARG A 141 21.72 3.48 -14.64
N GLY A 142 21.99 3.16 -13.37
CA GLY A 142 22.94 2.09 -13.01
C GLY A 142 22.56 0.72 -13.58
N ILE A 143 21.26 0.42 -13.69
CA ILE A 143 20.78 -0.82 -14.33
C ILE A 143 20.94 -0.77 -15.86
N GLN A 144 20.73 0.40 -16.48
CA GLN A 144 20.91 0.56 -17.92
C GLN A 144 22.38 0.41 -18.35
N GLU A 145 23.32 0.76 -17.47
CA GLU A 145 24.77 0.58 -17.66
C GLU A 145 25.22 -0.89 -17.58
N ILE A 146 24.36 -1.84 -17.21
CA ILE A 146 24.74 -3.26 -17.16
C ILE A 146 25.20 -3.79 -18.53
N TRP A 147 24.70 -3.22 -19.63
CA TRP A 147 25.08 -3.63 -20.97
C TRP A 147 26.53 -3.25 -21.32
N THR A 148 27.04 -2.12 -20.83
CA THR A 148 28.44 -1.72 -21.09
C THR A 148 29.42 -2.60 -20.32
N TYR A 149 29.00 -3.12 -19.17
CA TYR A 149 29.78 -4.07 -18.39
C TYR A 149 30.05 -5.39 -19.12
N ALA A 150 29.20 -5.79 -20.07
CA ALA A 150 29.41 -7.02 -20.82
C ALA A 150 30.69 -6.98 -21.68
N GLU A 151 30.99 -5.83 -22.28
CA GLU A 151 32.21 -5.64 -23.06
C GLU A 151 33.46 -5.61 -22.16
N GLU A 152 33.36 -4.93 -21.00
CA GLU A 152 34.43 -4.87 -20.00
C GLU A 152 34.76 -6.25 -19.40
N ILE A 153 33.72 -7.04 -19.06
CA ILE A 153 33.88 -8.42 -18.57
C ILE A 153 34.58 -9.28 -19.62
N THR A 154 34.23 -9.12 -20.90
CA THR A 154 34.85 -9.87 -21.99
C THR A 154 36.32 -9.49 -22.14
N GLY A 155 36.67 -8.20 -22.06
CA GLY A 155 38.05 -7.73 -22.08
C GLY A 155 38.88 -8.21 -20.88
N LEU A 156 38.28 -8.25 -19.68
CA LEU A 156 38.93 -8.76 -18.47
C LEU A 156 39.11 -10.27 -18.48
N ALA A 157 38.14 -11.01 -19.03
CA ALA A 157 38.24 -12.45 -19.21
C ALA A 157 39.39 -12.83 -20.15
N LEU A 158 39.62 -12.05 -21.21
CA LEU A 158 40.70 -12.27 -22.15
C LEU A 158 42.09 -11.90 -21.60
N SER A 159 42.17 -10.89 -20.73
CA SER A 159 43.45 -10.36 -20.23
C SER A 159 43.91 -10.96 -18.90
N GLY A 160 42.98 -11.22 -17.97
CA GLY A 160 43.29 -11.68 -16.60
C GLY A 160 42.56 -12.96 -16.19
N GLY A 161 41.80 -13.57 -17.11
CA GLY A 161 41.04 -14.78 -16.86
C GLY A 161 39.94 -14.62 -15.80
N GLU A 162 39.50 -15.74 -15.26
CA GLU A 162 38.35 -15.78 -14.34
C GLU A 162 38.60 -15.01 -13.02
N SER A 163 39.85 -15.00 -12.55
CA SER A 163 40.21 -14.33 -11.28
C SER A 163 40.03 -12.81 -11.35
N ALA A 164 40.38 -12.19 -12.48
CA ALA A 164 40.22 -10.76 -12.72
C ALA A 164 38.74 -10.39 -12.86
N VAL A 165 37.95 -11.21 -13.55
CA VAL A 165 36.50 -11.02 -13.66
C VAL A 165 35.83 -11.09 -12.29
N ARG A 166 36.18 -12.05 -11.44
CA ARG A 166 35.61 -12.14 -10.07
C ARG A 166 36.00 -10.95 -9.20
N ALA A 167 37.25 -10.47 -9.29
CA ALA A 167 37.70 -9.30 -8.54
C ALA A 167 36.96 -8.03 -9.00
N TRP A 168 36.81 -7.85 -10.31
CA TRP A 168 36.08 -6.74 -10.89
C TRP A 168 34.59 -6.77 -10.54
N LEU A 169 33.93 -7.94 -10.61
CA LEU A 169 32.52 -8.08 -10.20
C LEU A 169 32.30 -7.71 -8.72
N LYS A 170 33.21 -8.11 -7.82
CA LYS A 170 33.15 -7.71 -6.40
C LYS A 170 33.32 -6.21 -6.23
N TYR A 171 34.31 -5.62 -6.91
CA TYR A 171 34.52 -4.18 -6.87
C TYR A 171 33.28 -3.43 -7.38
N LYS A 172 32.71 -3.87 -8.51
CA LYS A 172 31.55 -3.23 -9.11
C LYS A 172 30.28 -3.38 -8.28
N SER A 173 30.09 -4.53 -7.62
CA SER A 173 28.98 -4.69 -6.67
C SER A 173 29.11 -3.74 -5.47
N HIS A 174 30.32 -3.56 -4.94
CA HIS A 174 30.55 -2.59 -3.86
C HIS A 174 30.32 -1.16 -4.34
N GLN A 175 30.80 -0.81 -5.53
CA GLN A 175 30.58 0.51 -6.13
C GLN A 175 29.08 0.82 -6.30
N LEU A 176 28.28 -0.13 -6.80
CA LEU A 176 26.83 0.06 -6.93
C LEU A 176 26.15 0.21 -5.57
N CYS A 177 26.57 -0.55 -4.56
CA CYS A 177 26.06 -0.38 -3.20
C CYS A 177 26.40 1.00 -2.62
N ASP A 178 27.63 1.49 -2.84
CA ASP A 178 28.08 2.81 -2.38
C ASP A 178 27.35 3.94 -3.11
N ASP A 179 27.11 3.79 -4.42
CA ASP A 179 26.39 4.78 -5.23
C ASP A 179 24.90 4.85 -4.84
N ILE A 180 24.28 3.70 -4.51
CA ILE A 180 22.92 3.65 -3.95
C ILE A 180 22.88 4.30 -2.56
N ALA A 181 23.86 4.00 -1.69
CA ALA A 181 23.94 4.61 -0.38
C ALA A 181 24.08 6.14 -0.47
N LYS A 182 24.97 6.64 -1.34
CA LYS A 182 25.13 8.07 -1.60
C LYS A 182 23.87 8.71 -2.19
N ALA A 183 23.15 8.03 -3.07
CA ALA A 183 21.89 8.55 -3.62
C ALA A 183 20.81 8.66 -2.54
N LEU A 184 20.80 7.76 -1.56
CA LEU A 184 19.89 7.80 -0.41
C LEU A 184 20.32 8.85 0.64
N GLU A 185 21.62 9.04 0.86
CA GLU A 185 22.16 10.09 1.71
C GLU A 185 21.92 11.48 1.12
N GLN A 186 22.14 11.68 -0.19
CA GLN A 186 21.83 12.95 -0.86
C GLN A 186 20.34 13.26 -0.88
N ALA A 187 19.50 12.22 -0.96
CA ALA A 187 18.05 12.35 -0.78
C ALA A 187 17.67 12.73 0.66
N ALA A 188 18.52 12.44 1.64
CA ALA A 188 18.38 12.89 3.02
C ALA A 188 18.98 14.28 3.27
N ASP A 189 20.11 14.64 2.63
CA ASP A 189 20.83 15.90 2.86
C ASP A 189 20.27 17.09 2.04
N GLY A 190 19.55 16.84 0.95
CA GLY A 190 18.75 17.88 0.27
C GLY A 190 17.65 18.50 1.16
N GLN A 191 17.54 18.08 2.41
CA GLN A 191 16.67 18.60 3.47
C GLN A 191 17.20 19.87 4.14
N THR A 192 18.49 20.24 4.04
CA THR A 192 19.04 21.40 4.76
C THR A 192 19.12 22.70 3.95
N ASP A 193 19.31 22.62 2.63
CA ASP A 193 19.58 23.82 1.81
C ASP A 193 18.34 24.63 1.39
N ALA A 194 17.13 24.14 1.67
CA ALA A 194 15.89 24.86 1.33
C ALA A 194 15.38 25.80 2.44
N SER A 195 16.15 25.97 3.54
CA SER A 195 15.72 26.74 4.72
C SER A 195 16.38 28.11 4.91
N ASP A 196 17.26 28.54 4.00
CA ASP A 196 18.13 29.71 4.21
C ASP A 196 18.05 30.80 3.11
N ASP A 197 16.91 30.91 2.39
CA ASP A 197 16.69 31.99 1.39
C ASP A 197 15.47 32.86 1.74
N GLU A 198 15.39 33.33 2.98
CA GLU A 198 14.64 34.54 3.35
C GLU A 198 15.63 35.60 3.83
N SER A 199 16.17 36.39 2.90
CA SER A 199 16.80 37.68 3.20
C SER A 199 16.05 38.80 2.48
N GLU A 200 15.16 39.43 3.26
CA GLU A 200 14.53 40.77 3.19
C GLU A 200 14.56 41.57 1.87
N PRO A 201 13.40 42.01 1.35
CA PRO A 201 13.34 43.14 0.43
C PRO A 201 13.32 44.48 1.20
N GLU A 202 14.29 45.35 0.94
CA GLU A 202 14.17 46.81 1.15
C GLU A 202 13.44 47.49 -0.01
#